data_AF-A0A9E0U053-F1
#
_entry.id   AF-A0A9E0U053-F1
#
_cell.length_a   1.000
_cell.length_b   1.000
_cell.length_c   1.000
_cell.angle_alpha   90.00
_cell.angle_beta   90.00
_cell.angle_gamma   90.00
#
_symmetry.space_group_name_H-M   'P 1'
#
loop_
_entity.id
_entity.type
_entity.pdbx_description
1 polymer ?
#
loop_
_entity_poly.entity_id
_entity_poly.type
_entity_poly.pdbx_seq_one_letter_code
_entity_poly.pdbx_strand_id
1 'polypeptide(L)'
;MAIGIDKQLLARLPDLDRKVLRTALRFHTNSLRYLKAMEKATVRFDLDGNPADEVTEAHRTHASETIRERFKKDAEQRKAQRQAEEAERRRTEKLDQLAAKFSRRSK
;
A
#
# COMPACT_ATOMS: atom_id res chain seq x y z
N MET A 1 -13.02 3.23 12.65
CA MET A 1 -13.67 4.51 12.29
C MET A 1 -15.12 4.23 11.94
N ALA A 2 -16.04 5.02 12.49
CA ALA A 2 -17.49 4.88 12.32
C ALA A 2 -17.91 4.99 10.84
N ILE A 3 -19.03 4.34 10.50
CA ILE A 3 -19.61 4.46 9.17
C ILE A 3 -20.20 5.86 9.01
N GLY A 4 -19.96 6.52 7.86
CA GLY A 4 -20.46 7.88 7.62
C GLY A 4 -19.67 9.00 8.33
N ILE A 5 -18.43 8.73 8.73
CA ILE A 5 -17.53 9.72 9.37
C ILE A 5 -17.32 10.99 8.53
N ASP A 6 -17.48 10.89 7.21
CA ASP A 6 -17.38 11.99 6.26
C ASP A 6 -18.44 13.06 6.53
N LYS A 7 -19.65 12.64 6.92
CA LYS A 7 -20.71 13.58 7.32
C LYS A 7 -20.36 14.32 8.61
N GLN A 8 -19.77 13.64 9.59
CA GLN A 8 -19.33 14.27 10.84
C GLN A 8 -18.20 15.26 10.58
N LEU A 9 -17.26 14.92 9.70
CA LEU A 9 -16.16 15.81 9.31
C LEU A 9 -16.69 17.05 8.59
N LEU A 10 -17.62 16.90 7.64
CA LEU A 10 -18.22 18.04 6.93
C LEU A 10 -19.10 18.91 7.83
N ALA A 11 -19.73 18.34 8.86
CA ALA A 11 -20.49 19.11 9.84
C ALA A 11 -19.58 20.01 10.71
N ARG A 12 -18.36 19.55 11.04
CA ARG A 12 -17.38 20.34 11.80
C ARG A 12 -16.57 21.29 10.92
N LEU A 13 -16.31 20.89 9.69
CA LEU A 13 -15.49 21.61 8.71
C LEU A 13 -16.27 21.76 7.40
N PRO A 14 -17.23 22.70 7.34
CA PRO A 14 -18.11 22.86 6.19
C PRO A 14 -17.38 23.32 4.91
N ASP A 15 -16.26 24.02 5.06
CA ASP A 15 -15.46 24.55 3.94
C ASP A 15 -14.57 23.47 3.29
N LEU A 16 -14.56 22.25 3.82
CA LEU A 16 -13.72 21.17 3.31
C LEU A 16 -14.27 20.62 1.98
N ASP A 17 -13.42 20.55 0.96
CA ASP A 17 -13.81 19.90 -0.30
C ASP A 17 -14.10 18.41 -0.10
N ARG A 18 -15.34 18.02 -0.40
CA ARG A 18 -15.84 16.64 -0.33
C ARG A 18 -14.99 15.67 -1.16
N LYS A 19 -14.46 16.09 -2.31
CA LYS A 19 -13.64 15.22 -3.17
C LYS A 19 -12.31 14.90 -2.50
N VAL A 20 -11.65 15.92 -1.96
CA VAL A 20 -10.40 15.77 -1.21
C VAL A 20 -10.61 14.91 0.04
N LEU A 21 -11.68 15.17 0.79
CA LEU A 21 -12.03 14.38 1.98
C LEU A 21 -12.21 12.90 1.63
N ARG A 22 -13.01 12.58 0.62
CA ARG A 22 -13.23 11.18 0.19
C ARG A 22 -11.93 10.50 -0.22
N THR A 23 -11.06 11.23 -0.90
CA THR A 23 -9.74 10.73 -1.33
C THR A 23 -8.84 10.44 -0.13
N ALA A 24 -8.76 11.38 0.82
CA ALA A 24 -8.00 11.20 2.05
C ALA A 24 -8.52 10.01 2.89
N LEU A 25 -9.84 9.89 3.05
CA LEU A 25 -10.45 8.76 3.73
C LEU A 25 -10.14 7.44 3.03
N ARG A 26 -10.20 7.39 1.70
CA ARG A 26 -9.81 6.20 0.93
C ARG A 26 -8.35 5.83 1.16
N PHE A 27 -7.44 6.79 1.21
CA PHE A 27 -6.03 6.50 1.53
C PHE A 27 -5.88 5.99 2.96
N HIS A 28 -6.57 6.61 3.91
CA HIS A 28 -6.52 6.21 5.32
C HIS A 28 -7.03 4.78 5.52
N THR A 29 -8.23 4.45 5.02
CA THR A 29 -8.84 3.12 5.21
C THR A 29 -8.11 2.03 4.43
N ASN A 30 -7.42 2.39 3.35
CA ASN A 30 -6.55 1.47 2.63
C ASN A 30 -5.13 1.42 3.20
N SER A 31 -4.76 2.17 4.23
CA SER A 31 -3.41 2.09 4.78
C SER A 31 -3.18 0.78 5.52
N LEU A 32 -1.95 0.24 5.46
CA LEU A 32 -1.60 -0.99 6.21
C LEU A 32 -1.82 -0.81 7.72
N ARG A 33 -1.55 0.39 8.24
CA ARG A 33 -1.81 0.72 9.65
C ARG A 33 -3.29 0.56 10.00
N TYR A 34 -4.19 1.09 9.16
CA TYR A 34 -5.62 0.95 9.38
C TYR A 34 -6.09 -0.50 9.28
N LEU A 35 -5.65 -1.24 8.26
CA LEU A 35 -6.03 -2.65 8.10
C LEU A 35 -5.59 -3.50 9.31
N LYS A 36 -4.38 -3.29 9.83
CA LYS A 36 -3.89 -3.98 11.04
C LYS A 36 -4.70 -3.64 12.29
N ALA A 37 -5.12 -2.39 12.43
CA ALA A 37 -6.01 -2.00 13.53
C ALA A 37 -7.40 -2.64 13.36
N MET A 38 -7.92 -2.68 12.12
CA MET A 38 -9.21 -3.26 11.78
C MET A 38 -9.26 -4.77 12.03
N GLU A 39 -8.19 -5.50 11.75
CA GLU A 39 -8.07 -6.95 12.02
C GLU A 39 -8.33 -7.31 13.49
N LYS A 40 -7.96 -6.43 14.43
CA LYS A 40 -8.12 -6.65 15.88
C LYS A 40 -9.32 -5.90 16.48
N ALA A 41 -9.99 -5.07 15.70
CA ALA A 41 -11.04 -4.20 16.21
C ALA A 41 -12.33 -4.99 16.46
N THR A 42 -12.98 -4.69 17.58
CA THR A 42 -14.33 -5.17 17.93
C THR A 42 -15.39 -4.11 17.67
N VAL A 43 -15.05 -2.83 17.87
CA VAL A 43 -15.97 -1.70 17.73
C VAL A 43 -15.30 -0.57 16.95
N ARG A 44 -16.11 0.19 16.21
CA ARG A 44 -15.69 1.41 15.53
C ARG A 44 -15.96 2.61 16.42
N PHE A 45 -15.11 3.63 16.32
CA PHE A 45 -15.27 4.88 17.05
C PHE A 45 -15.56 6.04 16.10
N ASP A 46 -16.37 6.99 16.57
CA ASP A 46 -16.62 8.27 15.93
C ASP A 46 -15.47 9.27 16.16
N LEU A 47 -15.66 10.54 15.81
CA LEU A 47 -14.63 11.58 16.00
C LEU A 47 -14.46 12.01 17.47
N ASP A 48 -15.45 11.77 18.32
CA ASP A 48 -15.42 12.12 19.74
C ASP A 48 -14.94 10.94 20.61
N GLY A 49 -14.72 9.78 20.01
CA GLY A 49 -14.29 8.57 20.70
C GLY A 49 -15.44 7.75 21.26
N ASN A 50 -16.69 8.05 20.90
CA ASN A 50 -17.82 7.22 21.29
C ASN A 50 -17.85 5.93 20.46
N PRO A 51 -18.25 4.79 21.07
CA PRO A 51 -18.48 3.57 20.33
C PRO A 51 -19.64 3.77 19.35
N ALA A 52 -19.40 3.39 18.11
CA ALA A 52 -20.36 3.37 17.02
C ALA A 52 -20.63 1.90 16.66
N ASP A 53 -20.58 1.55 15.38
CA ASP A 53 -20.92 0.21 14.91
C ASP A 53 -19.88 -0.84 15.33
N GLU A 54 -20.37 -2.05 15.60
CA GLU A 54 -19.51 -3.21 15.81
C GLU A 54 -18.79 -3.62 14.52
N VAL A 55 -17.58 -4.16 14.69
CA VAL A 55 -16.80 -4.74 13.61
C VAL A 55 -17.14 -6.22 13.51
N THR A 56 -17.87 -6.57 12.45
CA THR A 56 -18.18 -7.97 12.13
C THR A 56 -16.91 -8.76 11.82
N GLU A 57 -16.96 -10.06 12.06
CA GLU A 57 -15.85 -10.96 11.77
C GLU A 57 -15.46 -10.94 10.28
N ALA A 58 -16.45 -10.88 9.39
CA ALA A 58 -16.20 -10.76 7.95
C ALA A 58 -15.30 -9.56 7.60
N HIS A 59 -15.47 -8.41 8.27
CA HIS A 59 -14.62 -7.25 8.05
C HIS A 59 -13.20 -7.43 8.61
N ARG A 60 -13.04 -8.16 9.72
CA ARG A 60 -11.71 -8.51 10.26
C ARG A 60 -10.98 -9.46 9.32
N THR A 61 -11.66 -10.51 8.86
CA THR A 61 -11.10 -11.50 7.93
C THR A 61 -10.67 -10.83 6.63
N HIS A 62 -11.52 -9.98 6.05
CA HIS A 62 -11.16 -9.23 4.85
C HIS A 62 -9.92 -8.33 5.04
N ALA A 63 -9.78 -7.69 6.20
CA ALA A 63 -8.59 -6.90 6.51
C ALA A 63 -7.33 -7.77 6.58
N SER A 64 -7.41 -8.93 7.24
CA SER A 64 -6.31 -9.90 7.34
C SER A 64 -5.88 -10.44 5.97
N GLU A 65 -6.84 -10.82 5.14
CA GLU A 65 -6.60 -11.28 3.76
C GLU A 65 -5.93 -10.19 2.92
N THR A 66 -6.46 -8.96 2.97
CA THR A 66 -5.90 -7.82 2.23
C THR A 66 -4.45 -7.54 2.63
N ILE A 67 -4.12 -7.64 3.92
CA ILE A 67 -2.75 -7.49 4.40
C ILE A 67 -1.87 -8.59 3.81
N ARG A 68 -2.32 -9.85 3.88
CA ARG A 68 -1.56 -11.00 3.38
C ARG A 68 -1.29 -10.91 1.88
N GLU A 69 -2.29 -10.53 1.09
CA GLU A 69 -2.14 -10.34 -0.36
C GLU A 69 -1.15 -9.24 -0.70
N ARG A 70 -1.16 -8.12 0.05
CA ARG A 70 -0.20 -7.03 -0.17
C ARG A 70 1.23 -7.48 0.08
N PHE A 71 1.47 -8.19 1.19
CA PHE A 71 2.81 -8.71 1.47
C PHE A 71 3.29 -9.71 0.42
N LYS A 72 2.38 -10.55 -0.11
CA LYS A 72 2.71 -11.45 -1.23
C LYS A 72 3.10 -10.67 -2.48
N LYS A 73 2.29 -9.69 -2.89
CA LYS A 73 2.56 -8.85 -4.07
C LYS A 73 3.87 -8.07 -3.93
N ASP A 74 4.11 -7.48 -2.77
CA ASP A 74 5.36 -6.73 -2.51
C ASP A 74 6.58 -7.64 -2.56
N ALA A 75 6.48 -8.87 -2.04
CA ALA A 75 7.56 -9.85 -2.09
C ALA A 75 7.85 -10.31 -3.53
N GLU A 76 6.82 -10.55 -4.34
CA GLU A 76 6.93 -10.89 -5.75
C GLU A 76 7.57 -9.77 -6.55
N GLN A 77 7.12 -8.52 -6.35
CA GLN A 77 7.71 -7.34 -7.00
C GLN A 77 9.18 -7.16 -6.65
N ARG A 78 9.55 -7.29 -5.37
CA ARG A 78 10.96 -7.22 -4.94
C ARG A 78 11.81 -8.34 -5.51
N LYS A 79 11.24 -9.54 -5.69
CA LYS A 79 11.95 -10.65 -6.35
C LYS A 79 12.18 -10.36 -7.83
N ALA A 80 11.15 -9.87 -8.53
CA ALA A 80 11.24 -9.51 -9.94
C ALA A 80 12.25 -8.37 -10.17
N GLN A 81 12.24 -7.33 -9.33
CA GLN A 81 13.21 -6.23 -9.39
C GLN A 81 14.65 -6.71 -9.24
N ARG A 82 14.93 -7.57 -8.26
CA ARG A 82 16.27 -8.15 -8.06
C ARG A 82 16.74 -8.97 -9.26
N GLN A 83 15.86 -9.79 -9.83
CA GLN A 83 16.18 -10.58 -11.02
C GLN A 83 16.46 -9.69 -12.25
N ALA A 84 15.70 -8.60 -12.41
CA ALA A 84 15.92 -7.64 -13.48
C ALA A 84 17.27 -6.92 -13.32
N GLU A 85 17.60 -6.48 -12.10
CA GLU A 85 18.88 -5.83 -11.80
C GLU A 85 20.08 -6.77 -12.05
N GLU A 86 19.99 -8.03 -11.62
CA GLU A 86 21.03 -9.04 -11.90
C GLU A 86 21.19 -9.30 -13.40
N ALA A 87 20.09 -9.37 -14.15
CA ALA A 87 20.13 -9.56 -15.59
C ALA A 87 20.77 -8.35 -16.31
N GLU A 88 20.48 -7.14 -15.86
CA GLU A 88 21.08 -5.90 -16.38
C GLU A 88 22.58 -5.84 -16.08
N ARG A 89 23.01 -6.18 -14.86
CA ARG A 89 24.43 -6.29 -14.50
C ARG A 89 25.17 -7.30 -15.37
N ARG A 90 24.61 -8.49 -15.55
CA ARG A 90 25.21 -9.50 -16.46
C ARG A 90 25.25 -9.02 -17.92
N ARG A 91 24.27 -8.23 -18.36
CA ARG A 91 24.24 -7.67 -19.71
C ARG A 91 25.33 -6.62 -19.89
N THR A 92 25.48 -5.71 -18.93
CA THR A 92 26.51 -4.66 -18.96
C THR A 92 27.91 -5.26 -18.92
N GLU A 93 28.18 -6.21 -18.02
CA GLU A 93 29.46 -6.93 -17.95
C GLU A 93 29.84 -7.61 -19.28
N LYS A 94 28.87 -8.25 -19.94
CA LYS A 94 29.10 -8.87 -21.26
C LYS A 94 29.41 -7.84 -22.35
N LEU A 95 28.73 -6.70 -22.34
CA LEU A 95 29.00 -5.61 -23.29
C LEU A 95 30.40 -5.04 -23.08
N ASP A 96 30.81 -4.83 -21.84
CA ASP A 96 32.15 -4.34 -21.50
C ASP A 96 33.25 -5.32 -21.93
N GLN A 97 33.04 -6.62 -21.70
CA GLN A 97 33.96 -7.68 -22.17
C GLN A 97 34.09 -7.69 -23.70
N LEU A 98 32.99 -7.51 -24.43
CA LEU A 98 33.02 -7.42 -25.89
C LEU A 98 33.79 -6.17 -26.34
N ALA A 99 33.50 -5.00 -25.77
CA ALA A 99 34.21 -3.76 -26.07
C ALA A 99 35.73 -3.87 -25.83
N ALA A 100 36.13 -4.49 -24.72
CA ALA A 100 37.53 -4.77 -24.41
C ALA A 100 38.19 -5.72 -25.43
N LYS A 101 37.46 -6.71 -25.95
CA LYS A 101 37.99 -7.67 -26.94
C LYS A 101 38.17 -7.06 -28.33
N PHE A 102 37.29 -6.14 -28.74
CA PHE A 102 37.39 -5.47 -30.04
C PHE A 102 38.44 -4.36 -30.06
N SER A 103 38.59 -3.61 -28.96
CA SER A 103 39.64 -2.58 -28.84
C SER A 103 41.06 -3.14 -28.85
N ARG A 104 41.29 -4.34 -28.30
CA ARG A 104 42.59 -5.04 -28.35
C ARG A 104 43.00 -5.55 -29.72
N ARG A 105 42.05 -5.71 -30.65
CA ARG A 105 42.30 -6.29 -31.99
C ARG A 105 42.50 -5.22 -33.08
N SER A 106 42.34 -3.95 -32.71
CA SER A 106 42.48 -2.78 -33.60
C SER A 106 43.84 -2.08 -33.50
N LYS A 107 44.80 -2.67 -32.78
CA LYS A 107 46.19 -2.23 -32.65
C LYS A 107 47.10 -3.37 -33.10
#